data_AF-A0A7W1KPF7-F1
#
_entry.id   AF-A0A7W1KPF7-F1
#
_cell.length_a   1.000
_cell.length_b   1.000
_cell.length_c   1.000
_cell.angle_alpha   90.00
_cell.angle_beta   90.00
_cell.angle_gamma   90.00
#
_symmetry.space_group_name_H-M   'P 1'
#
loop_
_entity.id
_entity.type
_entity.pdbx_description
1 polymer ?
#
loop_
_entity_poly.entity_id
_entity_poly.type
_entity_poly.pdbx_seq_one_letter_code
_entity_poly.pdbx_strand_id
1 'polypeptide(L)'
;MTLADAVDADGRVLNLPQLRAKVLGGQVFAEENVSPSRLAAREMIQKKQAKFAAKHAAIMAIGAPKPGASLADTLREVESQISGNRSEIGFAYAEDGTLLIARQGKKNAIEFSSEDGGVLQRSAVFTHNHPNGSPLSLDDFVAANTFSMRRVRAVGLEPETGRRVTYELVRHEASKVASNTNLDATFMRELKAVYSGDRPEMIKELNRRLPQAQQTKQSIQRVWNDLIHERLEKLAAKDTRFTYTRKHERRNDR
;
A
#
# COMPACT_ATOMS: atom_id res chain seq x y z
N MET A 1 0.15 25.23 -69.27
CA MET A 1 0.76 26.45 -68.69
C MET A 1 1.30 26.06 -67.32
N THR A 2 2.60 26.23 -67.14
CA THR A 2 3.48 25.56 -66.15
C THR A 2 3.21 25.95 -64.70
N LEU A 3 3.53 25.04 -63.75
CA LEU A 3 3.61 25.32 -62.32
C LEU A 3 4.51 26.54 -62.11
N ALA A 4 3.90 27.68 -61.77
CA ALA A 4 4.61 28.85 -61.32
C ALA A 4 4.77 28.73 -59.80
N ASP A 5 6.02 28.75 -59.37
CA ASP A 5 6.46 28.66 -57.98
C ASP A 5 5.76 29.69 -57.09
N ALA A 6 5.06 29.21 -56.05
CA ALA A 6 4.55 30.08 -55.00
C ALA A 6 5.75 30.63 -54.20
N VAL A 7 5.91 31.94 -54.17
CA VAL A 7 6.95 32.65 -53.41
C VAL A 7 6.37 33.23 -52.12
N ASP A 8 7.14 33.26 -51.04
CA ASP A 8 6.77 33.97 -49.82
C ASP A 8 6.91 35.50 -49.98
N ALA A 9 6.56 36.26 -48.93
CA ALA A 9 6.60 37.73 -48.93
C ALA A 9 8.02 38.30 -49.17
N ASP A 10 9.06 37.47 -49.05
CA ASP A 10 10.46 37.81 -49.30
C ASP A 10 10.98 37.24 -50.64
N GLY A 11 10.10 36.66 -51.48
CA GLY A 11 10.43 36.19 -52.82
C GLY A 11 11.07 34.80 -52.92
N ARG A 12 10.97 33.96 -51.88
CA ARG A 12 11.56 32.60 -51.90
C ARG A 12 10.57 31.54 -52.34
N VAL A 13 10.97 30.71 -53.31
CA VAL A 13 10.17 29.61 -53.87
C VAL A 13 9.89 28.54 -52.82
N LEU A 14 8.61 28.29 -52.53
CA LEU A 14 8.14 27.28 -51.59
C LEU A 14 8.14 25.89 -52.25
N ASN A 15 9.01 25.00 -51.78
CA ASN A 15 9.09 23.63 -52.26
C ASN A 15 7.93 22.78 -51.71
N LEU A 16 7.19 22.12 -52.60
CA LEU A 16 5.77 21.78 -52.42
C LEU A 16 5.48 20.26 -52.34
N PRO A 17 5.87 19.52 -51.27
CA PRO A 17 5.27 18.20 -51.11
C PRO A 17 4.86 17.83 -49.67
N GLN A 18 4.07 18.62 -48.93
CA GLN A 18 3.48 18.16 -47.64
C GLN A 18 2.09 18.69 -47.23
N LEU A 19 1.27 19.25 -48.13
CA LEU A 19 -0.08 19.74 -47.74
C LEU A 19 -1.20 18.96 -48.43
N ARG A 20 -1.74 17.94 -47.75
CA ARG A 20 -3.09 17.43 -48.02
C ARG A 20 -4.06 18.21 -47.14
N ALA A 21 -4.71 19.22 -47.71
CA ALA A 21 -5.74 20.00 -47.01
C ALA A 21 -7.12 19.35 -47.14
N LYS A 22 -7.87 19.26 -46.03
CA LYS A 22 -9.32 19.01 -46.06
C LYS A 22 -10.03 20.32 -45.73
N VAL A 23 -10.78 20.86 -46.70
CA VAL A 23 -11.44 22.17 -46.56
C VAL A 23 -12.76 21.99 -45.80
N LEU A 24 -12.87 22.63 -44.63
CA LEU A 24 -14.12 22.89 -43.93
C LEU A 24 -14.15 24.38 -43.58
N GLY A 25 -15.12 25.11 -44.12
CA GLY A 25 -15.41 26.49 -43.70
C GLY A 25 -14.36 27.56 -44.04
N GLY A 26 -13.48 27.33 -45.04
CA GLY A 26 -12.61 28.39 -45.57
C GLY A 26 -11.41 28.79 -44.70
N GLN A 27 -11.10 28.07 -43.62
CA GLN A 27 -9.84 28.19 -42.90
C GLN A 27 -8.97 26.95 -43.13
N VAL A 28 -7.76 27.14 -43.67
CA VAL A 28 -6.74 26.09 -43.79
C VAL A 28 -6.03 26.01 -42.44
N PHE A 29 -6.42 25.04 -41.62
CA PHE A 29 -5.60 24.64 -40.48
C PHE A 29 -4.50 23.71 -41.00
N ALA A 30 -3.24 24.06 -40.77
CA ALA A 30 -2.16 23.09 -40.91
C ALA A 30 -2.42 21.97 -39.90
N GLU A 31 -2.63 20.73 -40.35
CA GLU A 31 -2.52 19.58 -39.46
C GLU A 31 -1.11 19.64 -38.87
N GLU A 32 -0.99 19.74 -37.54
CA GLU A 32 0.30 19.64 -36.87
C GLU A 32 0.95 18.32 -37.33
N ASN A 33 2.04 18.41 -38.08
CA ASN A 33 2.92 17.28 -38.36
C ASN A 33 3.54 16.84 -37.03
N VAL A 34 2.81 16.03 -36.26
CA VAL A 34 3.31 15.46 -35.00
C VAL A 34 4.45 14.51 -35.36
N SER A 35 5.66 14.84 -34.92
CA SER A 35 6.85 14.02 -35.22
C SER A 35 6.62 12.56 -34.77
N PRO A 36 7.18 11.56 -35.48
CA PRO A 36 7.11 10.16 -35.07
C PRO A 36 7.56 9.92 -33.62
N SER A 37 8.52 10.71 -33.12
CA SER A 37 8.97 10.68 -31.73
C SER A 37 7.92 11.14 -30.72
N ARG A 38 7.09 12.13 -31.06
CA ARG A 38 5.97 12.59 -30.21
C ARG A 38 4.80 11.61 -30.23
N LEU A 39 4.54 10.96 -31.36
CA LEU A 39 3.56 9.87 -31.47
C LEU A 39 3.97 8.67 -30.60
N ALA A 40 5.23 8.23 -30.71
CA ALA A 40 5.77 7.15 -29.88
C ALA A 40 5.73 7.48 -28.38
N ALA A 41 6.05 8.72 -27.99
CA ALA A 41 5.95 9.16 -26.60
C ALA A 41 4.50 9.14 -26.09
N ARG A 42 3.53 9.59 -26.90
CA ARG A 42 2.10 9.53 -26.57
C ARG A 42 1.61 8.11 -26.39
N GLU A 43 1.95 7.20 -27.30
CA GLU A 43 1.61 5.78 -27.17
C GLU A 43 2.20 5.15 -25.91
N MET A 44 3.45 5.48 -25.58
CA MET A 44 4.08 5.00 -24.35
C MET A 44 3.35 5.48 -23.09
N ILE A 45 2.95 6.75 -23.06
CA ILE A 45 2.16 7.33 -21.95
C ILE A 45 0.81 6.64 -21.84
N GLN A 46 0.10 6.46 -22.96
CA GLN A 46 -1.21 5.81 -22.98
C GLN A 46 -1.14 4.35 -22.52
N LYS A 47 -0.14 3.59 -22.99
CA LYS A 47 0.12 2.21 -22.52
C LYS A 47 0.41 2.15 -21.02
N LYS A 48 1.19 3.10 -20.49
CA LYS A 48 1.43 3.20 -19.03
C LYS A 48 0.16 3.50 -18.25
N GLN A 49 -0.66 4.43 -18.73
CA GLN A 49 -1.94 4.79 -18.09
C GLN A 49 -2.93 3.61 -18.09
N ALA A 50 -3.08 2.91 -19.23
CA ALA A 50 -3.93 1.73 -19.32
C ALA A 50 -3.48 0.62 -18.37
N LYS A 51 -2.17 0.37 -18.27
CA LYS A 51 -1.61 -0.61 -17.33
C LYS A 51 -1.88 -0.22 -15.88
N PHE A 52 -1.76 1.06 -15.55
CA PHE A 52 -2.07 1.57 -14.20
C PHE A 52 -3.56 1.40 -13.87
N ALA A 53 -4.45 1.77 -14.79
CA ALA A 53 -5.90 1.62 -14.62
C ALA A 53 -6.30 0.14 -14.43
N ALA A 54 -5.77 -0.77 -15.25
CA ALA A 54 -6.02 -2.20 -15.12
C ALA A 54 -5.54 -2.76 -13.77
N LYS A 55 -4.36 -2.32 -13.31
CA LYS A 55 -3.83 -2.72 -12.00
C LYS A 55 -4.71 -2.20 -10.87
N HIS A 56 -5.15 -0.95 -10.95
CA HIS A 56 -6.05 -0.36 -9.96
C HIS A 56 -7.39 -1.09 -9.92
N ALA A 57 -7.98 -1.38 -11.08
CA ALA A 57 -9.23 -2.14 -11.18
C ALA A 57 -9.12 -3.55 -10.56
N ALA A 58 -8.00 -4.25 -10.79
CA ALA A 58 -7.75 -5.55 -10.19
C ALA A 58 -7.71 -5.48 -8.65
N ILE A 59 -7.09 -4.45 -8.09
CA ILE A 59 -7.02 -4.27 -6.63
C ILE A 59 -8.39 -3.91 -6.05
N MET A 60 -9.14 -3.02 -6.72
CA MET A 60 -10.51 -2.72 -6.33
C MET A 60 -11.39 -3.98 -6.33
N ALA A 61 -11.20 -4.88 -7.30
CA ALA A 61 -11.94 -6.13 -7.36
C ALA A 61 -11.61 -7.08 -6.21
N ILE A 62 -10.35 -7.14 -5.76
CA ILE A 62 -9.96 -7.90 -4.55
C ILE A 62 -10.68 -7.34 -3.32
N GLY A 63 -10.67 -6.02 -3.16
CA GLY A 63 -11.19 -5.35 -1.97
C GLY A 63 -12.72 -5.22 -1.91
N ALA A 64 -13.43 -5.45 -3.02
CA ALA A 64 -14.87 -5.24 -3.07
C ALA A 64 -15.62 -6.25 -2.18
N PRO A 65 -16.47 -5.78 -1.24
CA PRO A 65 -17.26 -6.69 -0.42
C PRO A 65 -18.25 -7.47 -1.30
N LYS A 66 -18.42 -8.77 -1.02
CA LYS A 66 -19.47 -9.58 -1.65
C LYS A 66 -20.84 -9.13 -1.10
N PRO A 67 -21.92 -9.17 -1.92
CA PRO A 67 -23.26 -8.84 -1.43
C PRO A 67 -23.63 -9.64 -0.18
N GLY A 68 -24.06 -8.95 0.89
CA GLY A 68 -24.45 -9.56 2.16
C GLY A 68 -23.30 -10.07 3.04
N ALA A 69 -22.04 -9.91 2.64
CA ALA A 69 -20.89 -10.28 3.47
C ALA A 69 -20.73 -9.33 4.66
N SER A 70 -20.48 -9.87 5.86
CA SER A 70 -20.09 -9.03 7.00
C SER A 70 -18.70 -8.45 6.80
N LEU A 71 -18.36 -7.37 7.51
CA LEU A 71 -16.99 -6.84 7.52
C LEU A 71 -15.95 -7.92 7.89
N ALA A 72 -16.28 -8.81 8.82
CA ALA A 72 -15.40 -9.90 9.22
C ALA A 72 -15.17 -10.92 8.09
N ASP A 73 -16.18 -11.21 7.28
CA ASP A 73 -16.07 -12.09 6.11
C ASP A 73 -15.24 -11.44 5.02
N THR A 74 -15.49 -10.15 4.74
CA THR A 74 -14.73 -9.36 3.79
C THR A 74 -13.25 -9.33 4.16
N LEU A 75 -12.92 -9.06 5.42
CA LEU A 75 -11.53 -9.08 5.89
C LEU A 75 -10.89 -10.46 5.70
N ARG A 76 -11.57 -11.55 6.08
CA ARG A 76 -11.03 -12.91 5.92
C ARG A 76 -10.71 -13.24 4.46
N GLU A 77 -11.64 -12.93 3.56
CA GLU A 77 -11.49 -13.16 2.12
C GLU A 77 -10.31 -12.36 1.57
N VAL A 78 -10.31 -11.04 1.79
CA VAL A 78 -9.30 -10.12 1.27
C VAL A 78 -7.91 -10.48 1.81
N GLU A 79 -7.79 -10.70 3.12
CA GLU A 79 -6.54 -11.10 3.76
C GLU A 79 -5.99 -12.43 3.21
N SER A 80 -6.88 -13.38 2.87
CA SER A 80 -6.46 -14.62 2.23
C SER A 80 -5.83 -14.36 0.86
N GLN A 81 -6.42 -13.46 0.06
CA GLN A 81 -5.95 -13.11 -1.28
C GLN A 81 -4.65 -12.30 -1.26
N ILE A 82 -4.42 -11.49 -0.22
CA ILE A 82 -3.24 -10.61 -0.17
C ILE A 82 -2.05 -11.14 0.64
N SER A 83 -2.26 -12.10 1.53
CA SER A 83 -1.21 -12.57 2.47
C SER A 83 0.10 -13.02 1.81
N GLY A 84 0.04 -13.59 0.60
CA GLY A 84 1.22 -14.05 -0.15
C GLY A 84 1.78 -13.06 -1.18
N ASN A 85 1.26 -11.82 -1.26
CA ASN A 85 1.72 -10.87 -2.26
C ASN A 85 3.15 -10.36 -1.97
N ARG A 86 3.91 -10.13 -3.05
CA ARG A 86 5.31 -9.65 -3.00
C ARG A 86 5.45 -8.15 -2.78
N SER A 87 4.36 -7.42 -2.95
CA SER A 87 4.25 -5.99 -2.63
C SER A 87 3.09 -5.81 -1.67
N GLU A 88 3.09 -4.70 -0.96
CA GLU A 88 2.01 -4.37 -0.05
C GLU A 88 0.77 -3.94 -0.82
N ILE A 89 -0.37 -4.42 -0.38
CA ILE A 89 -1.70 -4.09 -0.84
C ILE A 89 -2.51 -3.82 0.42
N GLY A 90 -3.23 -2.70 0.45
CA GLY A 90 -4.00 -2.31 1.63
C GLY A 90 -5.40 -1.83 1.28
N PHE A 91 -6.30 -2.03 2.23
CA PHE A 91 -7.70 -1.72 2.11
C PHE A 91 -8.22 -1.07 3.40
N ALA A 92 -9.01 -0.01 3.26
CA ALA A 92 -9.74 0.58 4.37
C ALA A 92 -11.24 0.34 4.20
N TYR A 93 -11.92 -0.05 5.27
CA TYR A 93 -13.35 -0.34 5.28
C TYR A 93 -14.08 0.50 6.33
N ALA A 94 -15.33 0.85 6.04
CA ALA A 94 -16.28 1.37 7.02
C ALA A 94 -16.88 0.24 7.89
N GLU A 95 -17.64 0.60 8.93
CA GLU A 95 -18.27 -0.37 9.85
C GLU A 95 -19.23 -1.33 9.14
N ASP A 96 -19.95 -0.84 8.13
CA ASP A 96 -20.89 -1.62 7.33
C ASP A 96 -20.21 -2.52 6.28
N GLY A 97 -18.88 -2.51 6.21
CA GLY A 97 -18.12 -3.28 5.23
C GLY A 97 -17.88 -2.55 3.90
N THR A 98 -18.32 -1.30 3.75
CA THR A 98 -18.06 -0.50 2.54
C THR A 98 -16.56 -0.26 2.36
N LEU A 99 -16.05 -0.54 1.15
CA LEU A 99 -14.67 -0.25 0.77
C LEU A 99 -14.46 1.26 0.60
N LEU A 100 -13.55 1.85 1.37
CA LEU A 100 -13.22 3.27 1.35
C LEU A 100 -11.92 3.55 0.59
N ILE A 101 -10.92 2.69 0.76
CA ILE A 101 -9.60 2.82 0.13
C ILE A 101 -9.16 1.46 -0.37
N ALA A 102 -8.59 1.42 -1.57
CA ALA A 102 -7.79 0.32 -2.05
C ALA A 102 -6.47 0.87 -2.60
N ARG A 103 -5.34 0.33 -2.14
CA ARG A 103 -4.00 0.84 -2.47
C ARG A 103 -3.05 -0.27 -2.81
N GLN A 104 -2.28 -0.06 -3.88
CA GLN A 104 -1.05 -0.78 -4.12
C GLN A 104 0.11 0.01 -3.52
N GLY A 105 0.82 -0.60 -2.59
CA GLY A 105 2.11 -0.15 -2.12
C GLY A 105 3.29 -0.63 -2.98
N LYS A 106 4.46 -0.22 -2.54
CA LYS A 106 5.77 -0.74 -2.97
C LYS A 106 6.02 -2.10 -2.29
N LYS A 107 7.27 -2.55 -2.32
CA LYS A 107 7.66 -3.84 -1.71
C LYS A 107 7.32 -3.90 -0.21
N ASN A 108 7.53 -2.81 0.52
CA ASN A 108 7.43 -2.75 1.99
C ASN A 108 6.81 -1.43 2.49
N ALA A 109 5.95 -0.79 1.68
CA ALA A 109 5.30 0.45 2.09
C ALA A 109 4.04 0.73 1.27
N ILE A 110 2.99 1.17 1.95
CA ILE A 110 1.84 1.87 1.35
C ILE A 110 1.98 3.35 1.70
N GLU A 111 1.96 4.19 0.66
CA GLU A 111 2.02 5.64 0.83
C GLU A 111 0.60 6.20 0.88
N PHE A 112 0.36 7.07 1.85
CA PHE A 112 -0.88 7.80 2.01
C PHE A 112 -0.66 9.28 1.75
N SER A 113 -1.62 9.91 1.08
CA SER A 113 -1.65 11.36 0.95
C SER A 113 -2.33 12.01 2.17
N SER A 114 -2.25 13.33 2.28
CA SER A 114 -2.98 14.08 3.31
C SER A 114 -4.49 13.87 3.22
N GLU A 115 -5.02 13.72 2.00
CA GLU A 115 -6.44 13.49 1.76
C GLU A 115 -6.91 12.12 2.26
N ASP A 116 -6.04 11.10 2.21
CA ASP A 116 -6.34 9.77 2.73
C ASP A 116 -6.60 9.81 4.25
N GLY A 117 -6.00 10.76 4.98
CA GLY A 117 -6.10 10.84 6.44
C GLY A 117 -7.53 10.98 6.96
N GLY A 118 -8.35 11.82 6.31
CA GLY A 118 -9.75 11.97 6.70
C GLY A 118 -10.58 10.71 6.45
N VAL A 119 -10.25 9.94 5.41
CA VAL A 119 -10.91 8.66 5.10
C VAL A 119 -10.47 7.57 6.08
N LEU A 120 -9.17 7.48 6.38
CA LEU A 120 -8.59 6.53 7.32
C LEU A 120 -9.10 6.75 8.75
N GLN A 121 -9.25 8.00 9.17
CA GLN A 121 -9.84 8.35 10.47
C GLN A 121 -11.28 7.86 10.63
N ARG A 122 -12.08 7.89 9.55
CA ARG A 122 -13.46 7.39 9.55
C ARG A 122 -13.57 5.89 9.27
N SER A 123 -12.47 5.24 8.89
CA SER A 123 -12.48 3.81 8.63
C SER A 123 -12.64 3.02 9.92
N ALA A 124 -13.45 1.96 9.85
CA ALA A 124 -13.55 0.98 10.91
C ALA A 124 -12.24 0.21 11.09
N VAL A 125 -11.56 -0.07 9.97
CA VAL A 125 -10.34 -0.88 9.90
C VAL A 125 -9.56 -0.56 8.62
N PHE A 126 -8.24 -0.49 8.77
CA PHE A 126 -7.29 -0.60 7.68
C PHE A 126 -6.57 -1.96 7.77
N THR A 127 -6.48 -2.70 6.67
CA THR A 127 -5.76 -3.97 6.58
C THR A 127 -4.80 -3.97 5.40
N HIS A 128 -3.61 -4.51 5.58
CA HIS A 128 -2.61 -4.68 4.51
C HIS A 128 -1.81 -5.96 4.67
N ASN A 129 -1.05 -6.35 3.65
CA ASN A 129 -0.14 -7.49 3.76
C ASN A 129 1.30 -7.07 4.06
N HIS A 130 2.00 -7.91 4.82
CA HIS A 130 3.45 -7.91 4.98
C HIS A 130 4.04 -9.10 4.24
N PRO A 131 4.77 -8.91 3.13
CA PRO A 131 5.31 -10.00 2.30
C PRO A 131 6.20 -11.00 3.06
N ASN A 132 6.80 -10.59 4.17
CA ASN A 132 7.67 -11.44 5.00
C ASN A 132 6.98 -11.99 6.27
N GLY A 133 5.66 -11.81 6.41
CA GLY A 133 4.92 -12.25 7.60
C GLY A 133 5.32 -11.52 8.89
N SER A 134 5.94 -10.35 8.77
CA SER A 134 6.43 -9.58 9.91
C SER A 134 5.29 -8.95 10.72
N PRO A 135 5.51 -8.67 12.02
CA PRO A 135 4.66 -7.81 12.84
C PRO A 135 4.43 -6.41 12.24
N LEU A 136 3.48 -5.65 12.80
CA LEU A 136 3.25 -4.23 12.48
C LEU A 136 4.52 -3.40 12.68
N SER A 137 5.06 -2.81 11.62
CA SER A 137 6.27 -1.99 11.59
C SER A 137 6.11 -0.68 12.39
N LEU A 138 7.23 -0.01 12.65
CA LEU A 138 7.21 1.34 13.24
C LEU A 138 6.32 2.30 12.42
N ASP A 139 6.39 2.22 11.09
CA ASP A 139 5.62 3.09 10.19
C ASP A 139 4.12 2.79 10.26
N ASP A 140 3.71 1.54 10.49
CA ASP A 140 2.31 1.19 10.72
C ASP A 140 1.76 1.86 11.98
N PHE A 141 2.52 1.84 13.08
CA PHE A 141 2.14 2.54 14.31
C PHE A 141 2.11 4.06 14.14
N VAL A 142 3.08 4.62 13.41
CA VAL A 142 3.11 6.05 13.08
C VAL A 142 1.90 6.43 12.24
N ALA A 143 1.57 5.67 11.20
CA ALA A 143 0.40 5.91 10.35
C ALA A 143 -0.91 5.77 11.14
N ALA A 144 -1.03 4.71 11.95
CA ALA A 144 -2.18 4.51 12.84
C ALA A 144 -2.39 5.69 13.79
N ASN A 145 -1.30 6.30 14.27
CA ASN A 145 -1.35 7.48 15.11
C ASN A 145 -1.69 8.75 14.33
N THR A 146 -0.93 9.05 13.29
CA THR A 146 -1.06 10.27 12.47
C THR A 146 -2.46 10.39 11.88
N PHE A 147 -3.03 9.29 11.41
CA PHE A 147 -4.36 9.27 10.80
C PHE A 147 -5.47 8.85 11.77
N SER A 148 -5.16 8.72 13.07
CA SER A 148 -6.12 8.33 14.11
C SER A 148 -6.92 7.08 13.75
N MET A 149 -6.26 6.07 13.19
CA MET A 149 -6.93 4.84 12.78
C MET A 149 -7.41 4.07 13.99
N ARG A 150 -8.65 3.59 13.94
CA ARG A 150 -9.26 2.79 15.01
C ARG A 150 -8.69 1.38 15.08
N ARG A 151 -8.42 0.78 13.92
CA ARG A 151 -7.89 -0.59 13.81
C ARG A 151 -6.96 -0.70 12.62
N VAL A 152 -5.78 -1.26 12.85
CA VAL A 152 -4.80 -1.58 11.80
C VAL A 152 -4.46 -3.06 11.87
N ARG A 153 -4.46 -3.72 10.71
CA ARG A 153 -4.16 -5.13 10.57
C ARG A 153 -3.08 -5.35 9.53
N ALA A 154 -2.06 -6.12 9.88
CA ALA A 154 -1.09 -6.63 8.91
C ALA A 154 -1.22 -8.15 8.82
N VAL A 155 -1.36 -8.67 7.61
CA VAL A 155 -1.43 -10.10 7.34
C VAL A 155 -0.21 -10.58 6.56
N GLY A 156 0.29 -11.77 6.85
CA GLY A 156 1.29 -12.40 6.00
C GLY A 156 1.37 -13.89 6.22
N LEU A 157 2.38 -14.51 5.61
CA LEU A 157 2.64 -15.93 5.75
C LEU A 157 3.83 -16.14 6.69
N GLU A 158 3.69 -17.02 7.66
CA GLU A 158 4.77 -17.41 8.54
C GLU A 158 5.88 -18.12 7.75
N PRO A 159 7.16 -17.72 7.89
CA PRO A 159 8.24 -18.18 7.01
C PRO A 159 8.48 -19.70 6.94
N GLU A 160 8.23 -20.42 8.04
CA GLU A 160 8.47 -21.88 8.12
C GLU A 160 7.24 -22.70 7.74
N THR A 161 6.07 -22.30 8.22
CA THR A 161 4.85 -23.12 8.10
C THR A 161 3.98 -22.73 6.90
N GLY A 162 4.23 -21.54 6.31
CA GLY A 162 3.35 -20.95 5.30
C GLY A 162 1.96 -20.60 5.85
N ARG A 163 1.73 -20.68 7.17
CA ARG A 163 0.43 -20.38 7.77
C ARG A 163 0.18 -18.89 7.78
N ARG A 164 -1.07 -18.49 7.54
CA ARG A 164 -1.47 -17.10 7.63
C ARG A 164 -1.42 -16.63 9.09
N VAL A 165 -0.77 -15.49 9.30
CA VAL A 165 -0.68 -14.77 10.56
C VAL A 165 -1.21 -13.35 10.36
N THR A 166 -2.05 -12.89 11.29
CA THR A 166 -2.58 -11.53 11.32
C THR A 166 -2.15 -10.86 12.62
N TYR A 167 -1.52 -9.70 12.50
CA TYR A 167 -1.23 -8.80 13.62
C TYR A 167 -2.24 -7.67 13.61
N GLU A 168 -2.79 -7.34 14.77
CA GLU A 168 -3.86 -6.36 14.88
C GLU A 168 -3.57 -5.38 16.02
N LEU A 169 -3.58 -4.09 15.69
CA LEU A 169 -3.59 -2.98 16.63
C LEU A 169 -4.99 -2.39 16.69
N VAL A 170 -5.58 -2.34 17.87
CA VAL A 170 -6.87 -1.71 18.14
C VAL A 170 -6.64 -0.52 19.06
N ARG A 171 -7.17 0.64 18.70
CA ARG A 171 -7.24 1.81 19.57
C ARG A 171 -8.59 1.81 20.28
N HIS A 172 -8.57 1.86 21.61
CA HIS A 172 -9.76 1.96 22.44
C HIS A 172 -10.14 3.43 22.62
N GLU A 173 -11.42 3.75 22.40
CA GLU A 173 -11.95 5.10 22.59
C GLU A 173 -12.10 5.43 24.09
N ALA A 174 -10.97 5.70 24.75
CA ALA A 174 -10.93 6.35 26.06
C ALA A 174 -10.36 7.77 25.98
N SER A 175 -10.49 8.44 24.82
CA SER A 175 -10.21 9.87 24.72
C SER A 175 -11.28 10.56 23.88
N LYS A 176 -12.41 10.89 24.51
CA LYS A 176 -13.35 11.93 24.07
C LYS A 176 -12.71 13.33 24.18
N VAL A 177 -11.46 13.47 23.75
CA VAL A 177 -10.81 14.77 23.61
C VAL A 177 -10.52 14.93 22.13
N ALA A 178 -11.38 15.74 21.50
CA ALA A 178 -11.16 16.30 20.19
C ALA A 178 -9.89 17.17 20.20
N SER A 179 -8.71 16.55 20.11
CA SER A 179 -7.45 17.15 19.64
C SER A 179 -6.28 16.18 19.88
N ASN A 180 -5.57 15.77 18.82
CA ASN A 180 -4.15 15.41 18.84
C ASN A 180 -3.59 14.63 20.05
N THR A 181 -4.20 13.51 20.45
CA THR A 181 -3.47 12.59 21.36
C THR A 181 -2.51 11.74 20.55
N ASN A 182 -1.42 12.40 20.12
CA ASN A 182 -0.22 11.72 19.68
C ASN A 182 0.12 10.61 20.67
N LEU A 183 0.54 9.44 20.17
CA LEU A 183 1.27 8.47 20.98
C LEU A 183 2.27 9.25 21.83
N ASP A 184 2.25 9.01 23.14
CA ASP A 184 3.11 9.76 24.05
C ASP A 184 4.57 9.61 23.61
N ALA A 185 5.37 10.66 23.77
CA ALA A 185 6.78 10.66 23.41
C ALA A 185 7.55 9.50 24.08
N THR A 186 7.12 9.07 25.28
CA THR A 186 7.66 7.87 25.95
C THR A 186 7.32 6.60 25.16
N PHE A 187 6.04 6.40 24.82
CA PHE A 187 5.60 5.26 24.01
C PHE A 187 6.34 5.21 22.67
N MET A 188 6.45 6.35 21.97
CA MET A 188 7.16 6.42 20.69
C MET A 188 8.66 6.11 20.82
N ARG A 189 9.29 6.48 21.95
CA ARG A 189 10.68 6.16 22.23
C ARG A 189 10.87 4.67 22.50
N GLU A 190 9.99 4.07 23.31
CA GLU A 190 10.01 2.63 23.58
C GLU A 190 9.71 1.83 22.30
N LEU A 191 8.73 2.26 21.49
CA LEU A 191 8.42 1.65 20.21
C LEU A 191 9.60 1.71 19.26
N LYS A 192 10.27 2.87 19.15
CA LYS A 192 11.53 2.97 18.40
C LYS A 192 12.56 1.99 18.97
N ALA A 193 12.70 1.86 20.28
CA ALA A 193 13.63 0.92 20.89
C ALA A 193 13.32 -0.56 20.56
N VAL A 194 12.06 -0.95 20.36
CA VAL A 194 11.70 -2.28 19.84
C VAL A 194 12.36 -2.54 18.49
N TYR A 195 12.41 -1.52 17.62
CA TYR A 195 12.91 -1.62 16.24
C TYR A 195 14.39 -1.24 16.06
N SER A 196 14.90 -0.32 16.86
CA SER A 196 16.23 0.28 16.73
C SER A 196 17.17 -0.03 17.90
N GLY A 197 16.61 -0.30 19.08
CA GLY A 197 17.28 -0.03 20.37
C GLY A 197 18.14 -1.14 20.95
N ASP A 198 17.90 -2.41 20.61
CA ASP A 198 18.55 -3.51 21.32
C ASP A 198 18.88 -4.68 20.40
N ARG A 199 19.54 -4.41 19.27
CA ARG A 199 20.08 -5.50 18.44
C ARG A 199 20.93 -6.48 19.27
N PRO A 200 21.79 -6.07 20.22
CA PRO A 200 22.57 -7.02 21.00
C PRO A 200 21.71 -7.97 21.86
N GLU A 201 20.75 -7.45 22.63
CA GLU A 201 19.87 -8.31 23.46
C GLU A 201 18.91 -9.14 22.60
N MET A 202 18.41 -8.60 21.49
CA MET A 202 17.62 -9.38 20.52
C MET A 202 18.45 -10.50 19.88
N ILE A 203 19.71 -10.24 19.53
CA ILE A 203 20.63 -11.23 18.97
C ILE A 203 20.97 -12.29 20.03
N LYS A 204 21.18 -11.88 21.28
CA LYS A 204 21.40 -12.81 22.39
C LYS A 204 20.20 -13.74 22.58
N GLU A 205 18.99 -13.18 22.59
CA GLU A 205 17.76 -13.94 22.72
C GLU A 205 17.48 -14.82 21.49
N LEU A 206 17.78 -14.33 20.28
CA LEU A 206 17.75 -15.11 19.04
C LEU A 206 18.67 -16.34 19.16
N ASN A 207 19.94 -16.14 19.53
CA ASN A 207 20.92 -17.21 19.67
C ASN A 207 20.56 -18.19 20.80
N ARG A 208 19.87 -17.71 21.85
CA ARG A 208 19.34 -18.55 22.93
C ARG A 208 18.19 -19.43 22.46
N ARG A 209 17.28 -18.91 21.63
CA ARG A 209 16.09 -19.63 21.14
C ARG A 209 16.37 -20.50 19.92
N LEU A 210 17.36 -20.13 19.11
CA LEU A 210 17.70 -20.76 17.85
C LEU A 210 19.21 -21.00 17.79
N PRO A 211 19.67 -22.17 18.28
CA PRO A 211 21.07 -22.55 18.23
C PRO A 211 21.61 -22.45 16.79
N GLN A 212 22.87 -22.06 16.64
CA GLN A 212 23.46 -21.75 15.32
C GLN A 212 23.32 -22.90 14.30
N ALA A 213 23.39 -24.15 14.75
CA ALA A 213 23.22 -25.33 13.89
C ALA A 213 21.81 -25.45 13.26
N GLN A 214 20.81 -24.76 13.81
CA GLN A 214 19.42 -24.76 13.35
C GLN A 214 19.06 -23.47 12.59
N GLN A 215 20.02 -22.55 12.44
CA GLN A 215 19.77 -21.24 11.83
C GLN A 215 19.66 -21.34 10.31
N THR A 216 18.43 -21.28 9.84
CA THR A 216 18.06 -21.00 8.44
C THR A 216 17.54 -19.57 8.32
N LYS A 217 17.50 -19.02 7.10
CA LYS A 217 16.91 -17.69 6.87
C LYS A 217 15.45 -17.60 7.37
N GLN A 218 14.66 -18.65 7.14
CA GLN A 218 13.25 -18.70 7.56
C GLN A 218 13.11 -18.78 9.08
N SER A 219 13.92 -19.61 9.74
CA SER A 219 13.87 -19.74 11.20
C SER A 219 14.37 -18.51 11.95
N ILE A 220 15.43 -17.86 11.45
CA ILE A 220 15.86 -16.56 11.96
C ILE A 220 14.72 -15.56 11.83
N GLN A 221 14.08 -15.47 10.66
CA GLN A 221 12.98 -14.53 10.45
C GLN A 221 11.78 -14.82 11.37
N ARG A 222 11.42 -16.09 11.55
CA ARG A 222 10.34 -16.49 12.45
C ARG A 222 10.63 -16.06 13.89
N VAL A 223 11.78 -16.45 14.43
CA VAL A 223 12.16 -16.09 15.81
C VAL A 223 12.30 -14.58 15.97
N TRP A 224 12.82 -13.88 14.97
CA TRP A 224 12.89 -12.41 14.98
C TRP A 224 11.50 -11.77 15.03
N ASN A 225 10.55 -12.27 14.24
CA ASN A 225 9.15 -11.83 14.27
C ASN A 225 8.50 -12.11 15.64
N ASP A 226 8.75 -13.28 16.24
CA ASP A 226 8.28 -13.63 17.58
C ASP A 226 8.79 -12.62 18.63
N LEU A 227 10.07 -12.27 18.58
CA LEU A 227 10.69 -11.32 19.51
C LEU A 227 10.12 -9.91 19.38
N ILE A 228 9.93 -9.42 18.15
CA ILE A 228 9.30 -8.13 17.92
C ILE A 228 7.86 -8.16 18.45
N HIS A 229 7.10 -9.20 18.12
CA HIS A 229 5.72 -9.34 18.56
C HIS A 229 5.59 -9.32 20.09
N GLU A 230 6.40 -10.12 20.80
CA GLU A 230 6.41 -10.16 22.27
C GLU A 230 6.75 -8.79 22.90
N ARG A 231 7.68 -8.05 22.28
CA ARG A 231 8.04 -6.70 22.75
C ARG A 231 6.92 -5.70 22.50
N LEU A 232 6.28 -5.75 21.33
CA LEU A 232 5.13 -4.91 21.01
C LEU A 232 3.92 -5.21 21.92
N GLU A 233 3.67 -6.48 22.21
CA GLU A 233 2.59 -6.90 23.11
C GLU A 233 2.84 -6.37 24.53
N LYS A 234 4.06 -6.52 25.05
CA LYS A 234 4.45 -5.94 26.34
C LYS A 234 4.33 -4.42 26.35
N LEU A 235 4.72 -3.75 25.28
CA LEU A 235 4.63 -2.29 25.15
C LEU A 235 3.16 -1.84 25.12
N ALA A 236 2.32 -2.49 24.31
CA ALA A 236 0.89 -2.19 24.23
C ALA A 236 0.18 -2.46 25.57
N ALA A 237 0.58 -3.50 26.31
CA ALA A 237 0.01 -3.79 27.63
C ALA A 237 0.27 -2.70 28.69
N LYS A 238 1.29 -1.86 28.50
CA LYS A 238 1.54 -0.68 29.35
C LYS A 238 0.63 0.50 29.04
N ASP A 239 -0.03 0.50 27.88
CA ASP A 239 -0.84 1.61 27.39
C ASP A 239 -2.27 1.16 27.13
N THR A 240 -3.16 1.50 28.07
CA THR A 240 -4.58 1.10 28.02
C THR A 240 -5.35 1.65 26.83
N ARG A 241 -4.78 2.60 26.08
CA ARG A 241 -5.37 3.13 24.83
C ARG A 241 -5.30 2.12 23.69
N PHE A 242 -4.46 1.10 23.79
CA PHE A 242 -4.26 0.15 22.70
C PHE A 242 -4.38 -1.29 23.15
N THR A 243 -4.71 -2.14 22.18
CA THR A 243 -4.52 -3.58 22.29
C THR A 243 -3.83 -4.06 21.04
N TYR A 244 -2.77 -4.83 21.23
CA TYR A 244 -2.00 -5.42 20.15
C TYR A 244 -2.07 -6.94 20.26
N THR A 245 -2.47 -7.62 19.19
CA THR A 245 -2.66 -9.07 19.19
C THR A 245 -2.06 -9.72 17.95
N ARG A 246 -1.72 -11.00 18.06
CA ARG A 246 -1.38 -11.88 16.93
C ARG A 246 -2.39 -13.02 16.88
N LYS A 247 -2.88 -13.32 15.69
CA LYS A 247 -3.81 -14.42 15.41
C LYS A 247 -3.23 -15.29 14.31
N HIS A 248 -3.19 -16.59 14.54
CA HIS A 248 -2.93 -17.57 13.48
C HIS A 248 -4.26 -18.05 12.94
N GLU A 249 -4.36 -18.22 11.62
CA GLU A 249 -5.50 -18.93 11.06
C GLU A 249 -5.51 -20.36 11.61
N ARG A 250 -6.64 -20.77 12.19
CA ARG A 250 -6.84 -22.16 12.61
C ARG A 250 -6.72 -23.03 11.35
N ARG A 251 -6.01 -24.16 11.42
CA ARG A 251 -6.12 -25.16 10.35
C ARG A 251 -7.60 -25.48 10.22
N ASN A 252 -8.17 -25.21 9.05
CA ASN A 252 -9.37 -25.93 8.68
C ASN A 252 -8.89 -27.36 8.46
N ASP A 253 -9.04 -28.20 9.48
CA ASP A 253 -8.99 -29.65 9.30
C ASP A 253 -10.17 -29.97 8.37
N ARG A 254 -9.86 -30.06 7.07
CA ARG A 254 -10.73 -30.64 6.05
C ARG A 254 -10.28 -32.08 5.83
#